data_AF-A0A841GTS2-F1
#
_entry.id   AF-A0A841GTS2-F1
#
_cell.length_a   1.000
_cell.length_b   1.000
_cell.length_c   1.000
_cell.angle_alpha   90.00
_cell.angle_beta   90.00
_cell.angle_gamma   90.00
#
_symmetry.space_group_name_H-M   'P 1'
#
loop_
_entity.id
_entity.type
_entity.pdbx_description
1 polymer ?
#
loop_
_entity_poly.entity_id
_entity_poly.type
_entity_poly.pdbx_seq_one_letter_code
_entity_poly.pdbx_strand_id
1 'polypeptide(L)'
;MAKEYEGVKKYIDKYHSALPSNIFSDPKFSFRVFLIPKVGNREKTSDVAIEFIKYDPSKPKEMKLYKKFLIAIKEKRSNGEFRPSKVAKKVYEALKNKMPKDWKFTASYHHSKCWKYYKIRPKNGAKDPFRTNEKYCYYDEAFGQYVYTQEWIDFLIDKLANKEEYKKIFGKNL
;
A
#
# COMPACT_ATOMS: atom_id res chain seq x y z
N MET A 1 -20.49 -0.18 -28.70
CA MET A 1 -20.18 -0.89 -27.44
C MET A 1 -18.85 -0.44 -26.81
N ALA A 2 -17.67 -0.86 -27.27
CA ALA A 2 -16.40 -0.55 -26.57
C ALA A 2 -15.98 0.94 -26.63
N LYS A 3 -16.11 1.60 -27.79
CA LYS A 3 -15.77 3.03 -27.98
C LYS A 3 -16.70 3.98 -27.22
N GLU A 4 -17.99 3.68 -27.17
CA GLU A 4 -18.99 4.49 -26.45
C GLU A 4 -18.78 4.38 -24.93
N TYR A 5 -18.49 3.18 -24.43
CA TYR A 5 -18.11 2.96 -23.04
C TYR A 5 -16.85 3.76 -22.65
N GLU A 6 -15.86 3.82 -23.53
CA GLU A 6 -14.62 4.56 -23.30
C GLU A 6 -14.84 6.08 -23.25
N GLY A 7 -15.74 6.59 -24.09
CA GLY A 7 -16.16 8.00 -24.07
C GLY A 7 -16.89 8.37 -22.78
N VAL A 8 -17.85 7.55 -22.36
CA VAL A 8 -18.58 7.73 -21.10
C VAL A 8 -17.64 7.66 -19.90
N LYS A 9 -16.70 6.70 -19.88
CA LYS A 9 -15.70 6.55 -18.82
C LYS A 9 -14.82 7.80 -18.70
N LYS A 10 -14.28 8.30 -19.82
CA LYS A 10 -13.45 9.53 -19.82
C LYS A 10 -14.21 10.75 -19.30
N TYR A 11 -15.49 10.88 -19.66
CA TYR A 11 -16.34 11.95 -19.15
C TYR A 11 -16.50 11.86 -17.62
N ILE A 12 -16.82 10.67 -17.10
CA ILE A 12 -16.96 10.42 -15.66
C ILE A 12 -15.65 10.71 -14.91
N ASP A 13 -14.52 10.21 -15.42
CA ASP A 13 -13.20 10.38 -14.79
C ASP A 13 -12.80 11.86 -14.73
N LYS A 14 -13.04 12.61 -15.81
CA LYS A 14 -12.78 14.06 -15.87
C LYS A 14 -13.68 14.82 -14.89
N TYR A 15 -14.96 14.47 -14.82
CA TYR A 15 -15.90 15.09 -13.89
C TYR A 15 -15.52 14.84 -12.43
N HIS A 16 -15.22 13.59 -12.06
CA HIS A 16 -14.79 13.24 -10.71
C HIS A 16 -13.48 13.91 -10.29
N SER A 17 -12.51 14.02 -11.20
CA SER A 17 -11.21 14.64 -10.91
C SER A 17 -11.31 16.15 -10.70
N ALA A 18 -12.36 16.79 -11.23
CA ALA A 18 -12.60 18.23 -11.09
C ALA A 18 -13.39 18.58 -9.81
N LEU A 19 -13.94 17.59 -9.11
CA LEU A 19 -14.75 17.84 -7.93
C LEU A 19 -13.89 18.11 -6.68
N PRO A 20 -14.22 19.15 -5.90
CA PRO A 20 -13.66 19.37 -4.57
C PRO A 20 -13.79 18.14 -3.66
N SER A 21 -12.77 17.89 -2.85
CA SER A 21 -12.70 16.72 -1.96
C SER A 21 -13.81 16.66 -0.91
N ASN A 22 -14.33 17.81 -0.49
CA ASN A 22 -15.47 17.93 0.42
C ASN A 22 -16.79 17.47 -0.23
N ILE A 23 -17.00 17.73 -1.53
CA ILE A 23 -18.17 17.29 -2.28
C ILE A 23 -18.08 15.79 -2.56
N PHE A 24 -16.92 15.31 -3.03
CA PHE A 24 -16.73 13.88 -3.29
C PHE A 24 -16.88 13.02 -2.02
N SER A 25 -16.52 13.58 -0.87
CA SER A 25 -16.66 12.91 0.44
C SER A 25 -18.09 12.94 0.98
N ASP A 26 -18.96 13.81 0.45
CA ASP A 26 -20.34 14.01 0.91
C ASP A 26 -21.22 12.79 0.60
N PRO A 27 -21.85 12.17 1.62
CA PRO A 27 -22.80 11.09 1.43
C PRO A 27 -24.04 11.46 0.58
N LYS A 28 -24.36 12.74 0.40
CA LYS A 28 -25.42 13.21 -0.50
C LYS A 28 -25.02 13.13 -1.97
N PHE A 29 -23.73 13.27 -2.26
CA PHE A 29 -23.19 13.28 -3.63
C PHE A 29 -22.86 11.87 -4.11
N SER A 30 -22.25 11.02 -3.26
CA SER A 30 -21.89 9.65 -3.62
C SER A 30 -22.70 8.62 -2.85
N PHE A 31 -23.47 7.80 -3.57
CA PHE A 31 -24.03 6.57 -3.02
C PHE A 31 -22.95 5.51 -2.91
N ARG A 32 -22.62 5.09 -1.68
CA ARG A 32 -21.60 4.06 -1.42
C ARG A 32 -22.26 2.83 -0.82
N VAL A 33 -22.10 1.68 -1.47
CA VAL A 33 -22.57 0.39 -0.96
C VAL A 33 -21.44 -0.27 -0.18
N PHE A 34 -21.70 -0.63 1.08
CA PHE A 34 -20.77 -1.40 1.90
C PHE A 34 -21.38 -2.75 2.21
N LEU A 35 -20.72 -3.82 1.77
CA LEU A 35 -21.12 -5.19 2.07
C LEU A 35 -20.41 -5.60 3.36
N ILE A 36 -21.12 -5.53 4.48
CA ILE A 36 -20.60 -5.94 5.79
C ILE A 36 -21.27 -7.26 6.16
N PRO A 37 -20.54 -8.38 6.23
CA PRO A 37 -21.11 -9.63 6.69
C PRO A 37 -21.46 -9.49 8.18
N LYS A 38 -22.75 -9.62 8.52
CA LYS A 38 -23.16 -9.80 9.93
C LYS A 38 -22.84 -11.24 10.32
N VAL A 39 -21.91 -11.40 11.26
CA VAL A 39 -21.67 -12.69 11.91
C VAL A 39 -22.83 -12.90 12.88
N GLY A 40 -23.81 -13.72 12.50
CA GLY A 40 -24.91 -14.10 13.37
C GLY A 40 -24.37 -14.88 14.58
N ASN A 41 -25.00 -14.71 15.76
CA ASN A 41 -24.63 -15.43 16.98
C ASN A 41 -24.95 -16.94 16.93
N ARG A 42 -25.60 -17.41 15.86
CA ARG A 42 -25.92 -18.82 15.58
C ARG A 42 -25.68 -19.12 14.10
N GLU A 43 -25.17 -20.31 13.81
CA GLU A 43 -24.82 -20.83 12.47
C GLU A 43 -25.96 -20.71 11.43
N LYS A 44 -27.22 -20.69 11.89
CA LYS A 44 -28.44 -20.56 11.06
C LYS A 44 -29.01 -19.14 10.96
N THR A 45 -28.35 -18.13 11.54
CA THR A 45 -28.82 -16.72 11.55
C THR A 45 -27.94 -15.77 10.75
N SER A 46 -26.88 -16.30 10.14
CA SER A 46 -26.07 -15.60 9.14
C SER A 46 -26.79 -15.60 7.79
N ASP A 47 -28.00 -15.03 7.77
CA ASP A 47 -28.56 -14.53 6.53
C ASP A 47 -27.70 -13.34 6.13
N VAL A 48 -27.19 -13.34 4.89
CA VAL A 48 -26.37 -12.25 4.36
C VAL A 48 -27.24 -10.99 4.25
N ALA A 49 -27.34 -10.23 5.34
CA ALA A 49 -28.12 -9.01 5.41
C ALA A 49 -27.31 -7.87 4.77
N ILE A 50 -27.63 -7.55 3.51
CA ILE A 50 -27.19 -6.31 2.88
C ILE A 50 -28.10 -5.20 3.43
N GLU A 51 -27.58 -4.39 4.36
CA GLU A 51 -28.31 -3.25 4.93
C GLU A 51 -27.87 -1.93 4.27
N PHE A 52 -28.83 -1.21 3.71
CA PHE A 52 -28.61 0.14 3.18
C PHE A 52 -28.64 1.16 4.32
N ILE A 53 -27.48 1.67 4.69
CA ILE A 53 -27.36 2.73 5.70
C ILE A 53 -27.54 4.08 5.01
N LYS A 54 -28.70 4.72 5.25
CA LYS A 54 -28.94 6.10 4.82
C LYS A 54 -28.16 7.07 5.70
N TYR A 55 -27.51 8.07 5.09
CA TYR A 55 -26.87 9.14 5.85
C TYR A 55 -27.93 9.95 6.61
N ASP A 56 -27.79 9.99 7.93
CA ASP A 56 -28.69 10.70 8.83
C ASP A 56 -27.91 11.68 9.71
N PRO A 57 -27.95 13.00 9.41
CA PRO A 57 -27.24 14.02 10.18
C PRO A 57 -27.79 14.17 11.61
N SER A 58 -28.99 13.66 11.91
CA SER A 58 -29.54 13.64 13.27
C SER A 58 -28.86 12.58 14.17
N LYS A 59 -28.08 11.66 13.58
CA LYS A 59 -27.35 10.58 14.29
C LYS A 59 -25.83 10.68 14.10
N PRO A 60 -25.17 11.77 14.54
CA PRO A 60 -23.77 12.04 14.24
C PRO A 60 -22.79 11.00 14.81
N LYS A 61 -23.11 10.39 15.96
CA LYS A 61 -22.28 9.34 16.59
C LYS A 61 -22.23 8.07 15.74
N GLU A 62 -23.38 7.65 15.21
CA GLU A 62 -23.53 6.48 14.35
C GLU A 62 -22.84 6.70 13.00
N MET A 63 -23.04 7.88 12.39
CA MET A 63 -22.38 8.25 11.14
C MET A 63 -20.84 8.29 11.27
N LYS A 64 -20.32 8.70 12.44
CA LYS A 64 -18.87 8.66 12.72
C LYS A 64 -18.34 7.23 12.80
N LEU A 65 -19.10 6.30 13.36
CA LEU A 65 -18.75 4.88 13.43
C LEU A 65 -18.63 4.29 12.02
N TYR A 66 -19.63 4.52 11.17
CA TYR A 66 -19.57 4.09 9.77
C TYR A 66 -18.38 4.68 9.05
N LYS A 67 -18.11 5.99 9.20
CA LYS A 67 -16.93 6.64 8.62
C LYS A 67 -15.62 5.95 9.03
N LYS A 68 -15.48 5.52 10.28
CA LYS A 68 -14.30 4.78 10.76
C LYS A 68 -14.16 3.42 10.07
N PHE A 69 -15.25 2.68 9.90
CA PHE A 69 -15.25 1.44 9.13
C PHE A 69 -14.87 1.66 7.66
N LEU A 70 -15.31 2.76 7.03
CA LEU A 70 -14.93 3.08 5.65
C LEU A 70 -13.43 3.34 5.50
N ILE A 71 -12.84 4.04 6.48
CA ILE A 71 -11.41 4.30 6.52
C ILE A 71 -10.64 2.98 6.64
N ALA A 72 -11.07 2.08 7.53
CA ALA A 72 -10.44 0.77 7.70
C ALA A 72 -10.49 -0.11 6.44
N ILE A 73 -11.61 -0.11 5.71
CA ILE A 73 -11.72 -0.83 4.42
C ILE A 73 -10.81 -0.20 3.36
N LYS A 74 -10.72 1.13 3.34
CA LYS A 74 -9.84 1.87 2.42
C LYS A 74 -8.35 1.65 2.73
N GLU A 75 -8.00 1.47 4.01
CA GLU A 75 -6.63 1.15 4.45
C GLU A 75 -6.16 -0.22 3.97
N LYS A 76 -7.05 -1.15 3.64
CA LYS A 76 -6.66 -2.47 3.09
C LYS A 76 -6.46 -2.43 1.57
N ARG A 77 -5.62 -1.50 1.10
CA ARG A 77 -4.90 -1.64 -0.17
C ARG A 77 -3.43 -1.78 0.18
N SER A 78 -2.99 -3.01 0.33
CA SER A 78 -1.57 -3.33 0.50
C SER A 78 -0.82 -2.88 -0.76
N ASN A 79 -0.25 -1.67 -0.75
CA ASN A 79 0.65 -1.17 -1.80
C ASN A 79 2.02 -1.90 -1.79
N GLY A 80 2.11 -3.07 -1.13
CA GLY A 80 3.29 -3.94 -1.17
C GLY A 80 3.31 -4.75 -2.47
N GLU A 81 3.80 -4.15 -3.55
CA GLU A 81 3.75 -4.74 -4.90
C GLU A 81 5.06 -5.46 -5.30
N PHE A 82 6.16 -5.23 -4.58
CA PHE A 82 7.48 -5.59 -5.09
C PHE A 82 8.15 -6.70 -4.29
N ARG A 83 8.49 -7.78 -4.97
CA ARG A 83 9.44 -8.79 -4.46
C ARG A 83 10.85 -8.21 -4.34
N PRO A 84 11.74 -8.76 -3.48
CA PRO A 84 13.13 -8.32 -3.34
C PRO A 84 13.88 -8.13 -4.67
N SER A 85 13.69 -9.04 -5.63
CA SER A 85 14.30 -8.96 -6.96
C SER A 85 13.86 -7.72 -7.73
N LYS A 86 12.57 -7.36 -7.65
CA LYS A 86 12.01 -6.19 -8.32
C LYS A 86 12.46 -4.89 -7.66
N VAL A 87 12.54 -4.86 -6.32
CA VAL A 87 13.14 -3.73 -5.58
C VAL A 87 14.58 -3.50 -6.05
N ALA A 88 15.40 -4.56 -6.06
CA ALA A 88 16.79 -4.45 -6.45
C ALA A 88 16.96 -3.96 -7.90
N LYS A 89 16.14 -4.47 -8.83
CA LYS A 89 16.14 -4.03 -10.22
C LYS A 89 15.79 -2.54 -10.34
N LYS A 90 14.71 -2.08 -9.70
CA LYS A 90 14.29 -0.67 -9.75
C LYS A 90 15.33 0.28 -9.16
N VAL A 91 15.89 -0.06 -7.99
CA VAL A 91 16.96 0.73 -7.36
C VAL A 91 18.21 0.78 -8.25
N TYR A 92 18.60 -0.35 -8.84
CA TYR A 92 19.72 -0.41 -9.78
C TYR A 92 19.49 0.50 -10.98
N GLU A 93 18.34 0.39 -11.64
CA GLU A 93 17.98 1.17 -12.83
C GLU A 93 17.98 2.68 -12.56
N ALA A 94 17.53 3.10 -11.38
CA ALA A 94 17.48 4.50 -10.99
C ALA A 94 18.86 5.11 -10.68
N LEU A 95 19.80 4.29 -10.18
CA LEU A 95 21.10 4.78 -9.70
C LEU A 95 22.28 4.44 -10.61
N LYS A 96 22.17 3.48 -11.54
CA LYS A 96 23.30 3.02 -12.38
C LYS A 96 24.05 4.14 -13.11
N ASN A 97 23.39 5.23 -13.48
CA ASN A 97 24.00 6.38 -14.18
C ASN A 97 24.67 7.37 -13.21
N LYS A 98 24.36 7.31 -11.92
CA LYS A 98 24.95 8.15 -10.86
C LYS A 98 26.06 7.42 -10.09
N MET A 99 26.26 6.13 -10.37
CA MET A 99 27.18 5.24 -9.68
C MET A 99 28.33 4.85 -10.60
N PRO A 100 29.46 4.32 -10.05
CA PRO A 100 30.55 3.79 -10.86
C PRO A 100 30.10 2.71 -11.86
N LYS A 101 30.84 2.55 -12.96
CA LYS A 101 30.48 1.67 -14.08
C LYS A 101 30.26 0.20 -13.68
N ASP A 102 31.04 -0.28 -12.71
CA ASP A 102 30.96 -1.65 -12.20
C ASP A 102 30.05 -1.81 -10.97
N TRP A 103 29.30 -0.76 -10.63
CA TRP A 103 28.39 -0.78 -9.49
C TRP A 103 27.26 -1.78 -9.72
N LYS A 104 26.93 -2.54 -8.69
CA LYS A 104 25.88 -3.56 -8.72
C LYS A 104 24.93 -3.35 -7.56
N PHE A 105 23.66 -3.66 -7.78
CA PHE A 105 22.67 -3.72 -6.71
C PHE A 105 21.81 -4.97 -6.87
N THR A 106 21.93 -5.89 -5.91
CA THR A 106 21.33 -7.24 -5.98
C THR A 106 20.43 -7.48 -4.78
N ALA A 107 19.40 -8.30 -4.97
CA ALA A 107 18.44 -8.61 -3.90
C ALA A 107 19.09 -9.36 -2.72
N SER A 108 19.89 -10.38 -3.03
CA SER A 108 20.50 -11.29 -2.04
C SER A 108 21.50 -10.60 -1.13
N TYR A 109 22.28 -9.65 -1.65
CA TYR A 109 23.32 -8.95 -0.91
C TYR A 109 22.91 -7.52 -0.52
N HIS A 110 22.65 -6.67 -1.51
CA HIS A 110 22.52 -5.23 -1.29
C HIS A 110 21.21 -4.87 -0.61
N HIS A 111 20.08 -5.27 -1.20
CA HIS A 111 18.76 -5.05 -0.60
C HIS A 111 18.63 -5.76 0.75
N SER A 112 19.22 -6.96 0.88
CA SER A 112 19.28 -7.71 2.13
C SER A 112 19.95 -6.93 3.26
N LYS A 113 21.08 -6.27 2.98
CA LYS A 113 21.73 -5.37 3.94
C LYS A 113 20.88 -4.15 4.26
N CYS A 114 20.22 -3.56 3.26
CA CYS A 114 19.40 -2.37 3.47
C CYS A 114 18.25 -2.63 4.46
N TRP A 115 17.42 -3.65 4.23
CA TRP A 115 16.29 -3.88 5.14
C TRP A 115 16.74 -4.25 6.56
N LYS A 116 17.90 -4.91 6.70
CA LYS A 116 18.52 -5.21 8.01
C LYS A 116 19.01 -3.94 8.71
N TYR A 117 19.70 -3.07 7.97
CA TYR A 117 20.23 -1.81 8.49
C TYR A 117 19.11 -0.90 9.00
N TYR A 118 18.07 -0.72 8.18
CA TYR A 118 16.92 0.11 8.51
C TYR A 118 15.86 -0.61 9.36
N LYS A 119 16.06 -1.90 9.68
CA LYS A 119 15.20 -2.71 10.56
C LYS A 119 13.72 -2.66 10.18
N ILE A 120 13.42 -2.63 8.87
CA ILE A 120 12.03 -2.46 8.38
C ILE A 120 11.20 -3.74 8.45
N ARG A 121 11.82 -4.88 8.77
CA ARG A 121 11.14 -6.18 8.90
C ARG A 121 11.98 -7.16 9.75
N PRO A 122 11.38 -8.25 10.25
CA PRO A 122 12.09 -9.32 10.92
C PRO A 122 12.95 -10.13 9.94
N LYS A 123 13.75 -11.05 10.49
CA LYS A 123 14.42 -12.08 9.69
C LYS A 123 13.39 -13.07 9.13
N ASN A 124 13.75 -13.76 8.05
CA ASN A 124 12.95 -14.88 7.56
C ASN A 124 12.84 -15.95 8.67
N GLY A 125 11.66 -16.53 8.87
CA GLY A 125 11.40 -17.52 9.93
C GLY A 125 11.25 -16.94 11.35
N ALA A 126 11.05 -15.63 11.50
CA ALA A 126 10.74 -15.05 12.80
C ALA A 126 9.39 -15.56 13.34
N LYS A 127 9.26 -15.66 14.67
CA LYS A 127 8.02 -16.08 15.34
C LYS A 127 6.82 -15.19 14.99
N ASP A 128 7.08 -13.91 14.80
CA ASP A 128 6.10 -12.92 14.35
C ASP A 128 6.64 -12.24 13.07
N PRO A 129 6.23 -12.72 11.88
CA PRO A 129 6.65 -12.15 10.61
C PRO A 129 5.94 -10.82 10.29
N PHE A 130 4.84 -10.49 10.97
CA PHE A 130 4.04 -9.29 10.66
C PHE A 130 4.63 -8.02 11.26
N ARG A 131 5.59 -8.13 12.19
CA ARG A 131 6.32 -7.01 12.81
C ARG A 131 7.23 -6.28 11.82
N THR A 132 6.60 -5.59 10.88
CA THR A 132 7.18 -4.87 9.76
C THR A 132 6.92 -3.37 9.91
N ASN A 133 7.77 -2.55 9.28
CA ASN A 133 7.46 -1.14 9.06
C ASN A 133 6.54 -1.08 7.84
N GLU A 134 5.25 -0.95 8.10
CA GLU A 134 4.19 -0.97 7.10
C GLU A 134 4.41 0.03 5.96
N LYS A 135 5.02 1.20 6.24
CA LYS A 135 5.35 2.16 5.18
C LYS A 135 6.24 1.56 4.07
N TYR A 136 7.06 0.58 4.41
CA TYR A 136 8.13 0.06 3.55
C TYR A 136 7.99 -1.42 3.20
N CYS A 137 7.38 -2.21 4.05
CA CYS A 137 7.36 -3.67 3.95
C CYS A 137 6.12 -4.23 4.62
N TYR A 138 5.59 -5.31 4.03
CA TYR A 138 4.54 -6.14 4.62
C TYR A 138 4.91 -7.61 4.48
N TYR A 139 4.33 -8.46 5.33
CA TYR A 139 4.41 -9.89 5.16
C TYR A 139 3.17 -10.39 4.41
N ASP A 140 3.41 -11.03 3.27
CA ASP A 140 2.39 -11.74 2.51
C ASP A 140 2.30 -13.16 3.06
N GLU A 141 1.22 -13.40 3.81
CA GLU A 141 0.95 -14.69 4.45
C GLU A 141 0.65 -15.78 3.43
N ALA A 142 -0.05 -15.47 2.34
CA ALA A 142 -0.45 -16.44 1.32
C ALA A 142 0.76 -17.07 0.62
N PHE A 143 1.84 -16.30 0.45
CA PHE A 143 3.07 -16.78 -0.18
C PHE A 143 4.24 -16.93 0.80
N GLY A 144 4.04 -16.70 2.09
CA GLY A 144 5.08 -16.82 3.12
C GLY A 144 6.31 -15.95 2.89
N GLN A 145 6.13 -14.76 2.31
CA GLN A 145 7.23 -13.89 1.90
C GLN A 145 6.94 -12.43 2.20
N TYR A 146 7.99 -11.63 2.34
CA TYR A 146 7.83 -10.19 2.50
C TYR A 146 7.76 -9.49 1.14
N VAL A 147 6.84 -8.54 1.05
CA VAL A 147 6.64 -7.64 -0.10
C VAL A 147 6.95 -6.21 0.32
N TYR A 148 7.36 -5.39 -0.65
CA TYR A 148 7.85 -4.03 -0.42
C TYR A 148 7.05 -3.01 -1.21
N THR A 149 7.00 -1.79 -0.69
CA THR A 149 6.24 -0.68 -1.27
C THR A 149 7.08 0.15 -2.24
N GLN A 150 6.44 1.06 -2.98
CA GLN A 150 7.15 2.03 -3.80
C GLN A 150 7.92 3.03 -2.93
N GLU A 151 7.35 3.42 -1.78
CA GLU A 151 7.97 4.30 -0.80
C GLU A 151 9.30 3.76 -0.28
N TRP A 152 9.43 2.42 -0.17
CA TRP A 152 10.70 1.80 0.18
C TRP A 152 11.75 1.96 -0.92
N ILE A 153 11.37 1.79 -2.18
CA ILE A 153 12.27 1.97 -3.32
C ILE A 153 12.75 3.42 -3.39
N ASP A 154 11.83 4.38 -3.26
CA ASP A 154 12.14 5.80 -3.32
C ASP A 154 13.06 6.22 -2.17
N PHE A 155 12.79 5.71 -0.97
CA PHE A 155 13.66 5.89 0.19
C PHE A 155 15.08 5.35 -0.04
N LEU A 156 15.21 4.16 -0.64
CA LEU A 156 16.53 3.61 -0.98
C LEU A 156 17.24 4.44 -2.05
N ILE A 157 16.54 4.92 -3.06
CA ILE A 157 17.14 5.75 -4.12
C ILE A 157 17.70 7.04 -3.51
N ASP A 158 16.94 7.69 -2.63
CA ASP A 158 17.38 8.89 -1.90
C ASP A 158 18.62 8.61 -1.04
N LYS A 159 18.54 7.60 -0.16
CA LYS A 159 19.60 7.32 0.81
C LYS A 159 20.87 6.79 0.18
N LEU A 160 20.76 5.92 -0.81
CA LEU A 160 21.94 5.31 -1.43
C LEU A 160 22.69 6.26 -2.36
N ALA A 161 22.06 7.34 -2.83
CA ALA A 161 22.74 8.41 -3.55
C ALA A 161 23.73 9.19 -2.65
N ASN A 162 23.52 9.17 -1.33
CA ASN A 162 24.44 9.77 -0.37
C ASN A 162 25.63 8.82 -0.10
N LYS A 163 26.85 9.29 -0.39
CA LYS A 163 28.09 8.51 -0.24
C LYS A 163 28.36 8.05 1.19
N GLU A 164 28.06 8.89 2.19
CA GLU A 164 28.27 8.56 3.59
C GLU A 164 27.33 7.45 4.04
N GLU A 165 26.06 7.57 3.65
CA GLU A 165 25.04 6.59 4.00
C GLU A 165 25.32 5.24 3.31
N TYR A 166 25.71 5.27 2.04
CA TYR A 166 26.17 4.08 1.33
C TYR A 166 27.34 3.40 2.05
N LYS A 167 28.34 4.19 2.49
CA LYS A 167 29.49 3.67 3.24
C LYS A 167 29.09 3.04 4.56
N LYS A 168 28.15 3.64 5.30
CA LYS A 168 27.63 3.06 6.57
C LYS A 168 26.97 1.71 6.35
N ILE A 169 26.20 1.54 5.27
CA ILE A 169 25.46 0.30 4.99
C ILE A 169 26.39 -0.81 4.47
N PHE A 170 27.30 -0.47 3.55
CA PHE A 170 28.08 -1.46 2.82
C PHE A 170 29.53 -1.61 3.27
N GLY A 171 30.07 -0.65 4.03
CA GLY A 171 31.47 -0.62 4.45
C GLY A 171 32.45 -0.31 3.30
N LYS A 172 31.95 0.21 2.18
CA LYS A 172 32.72 0.51 0.96
C LYS A 172 32.49 1.95 0.54
N ASN A 173 33.52 2.60 0.01
CA ASN A 173 33.36 3.90 -0.63
C ASN A 173 32.75 3.70 -2.03
N LEU A 174 31.93 4.68 -2.44
CA LEU A 174 31.41 4.84 -3.80
C LEU A 174 32.42 5.56 -4.69
#